data_AF-A0A6G1AU28-F1
#
_entry.id   AF-A0A6G1AU28-F1
#
_cell.length_a   1.000
_cell.length_b   1.000
_cell.length_c   1.000
_cell.angle_alpha   90.00
_cell.angle_beta   90.00
_cell.angle_gamma   90.00
#
_symmetry.space_group_name_H-M   'P 1'
#
loop_
_entity.id
_entity.type
_entity.pdbx_description
1 polymer ?
#
loop_
_entity_poly.entity_id
_entity_poly.type
_entity_poly.pdbx_seq_one_letter_code
_entity_poly.pdbx_strand_id
1 'polypeptide(L)'
;SPGSLSLTPLCRGGAELLFDGIKKHQVTLPGQEEPWDIRSLLVWIKKNLLKERPELFIQGDSVRPGILVLVNDADWELLVSTLGGIPPLPASLAS
;
A
#
# COMPACT_ATOMS: atom_id res chain seq x y z
N SER A 1 -20.18 5.75 -9.56
CA SER A 1 -19.01 5.27 -10.32
C SER A 1 -18.04 4.65 -9.34
N PRO A 2 -17.34 3.55 -9.67
CA PRO A 2 -16.35 2.98 -8.77
C PRO A 2 -15.32 4.08 -8.50
N GLY A 3 -15.34 4.60 -7.27
CA GLY A 3 -14.58 5.77 -6.86
C GLY A 3 -13.10 5.44 -6.91
N SER A 4 -12.31 6.32 -7.51
CA SER A 4 -10.86 6.19 -7.49
C SER A 4 -10.36 6.53 -6.09
N LEU A 5 -9.56 5.64 -5.48
CA LEU A 5 -9.02 5.88 -4.13
C LEU A 5 -7.70 6.64 -4.24
N SER A 6 -7.61 7.82 -3.64
CA SER A 6 -6.35 8.58 -3.61
C SER A 6 -5.53 8.20 -2.39
N LEU A 7 -4.34 7.64 -2.60
CA LEU A 7 -3.39 7.29 -1.55
C LEU A 7 -2.12 8.14 -1.67
N THR A 8 -1.53 8.47 -0.52
CA THR A 8 -0.23 9.12 -0.47
C THR A 8 0.80 8.25 0.26
N PRO A 9 1.44 7.26 -0.40
CA PRO A 9 2.55 6.52 0.18
C PRO A 9 3.69 7.46 0.60
N LEU A 10 4.10 7.34 1.86
CA LEU A 10 5.24 8.06 2.42
C LEU A 10 6.42 7.09 2.61
N CYS A 11 7.52 7.35 1.91
CA CYS A 11 8.75 6.56 2.02
C CYS A 11 9.74 7.30 2.93
N ARG A 12 10.27 6.60 3.95
CA ARG A 12 11.28 7.12 4.89
C ARG A 12 12.41 6.10 5.07
N GLY A 13 13.53 6.54 5.67
CA GLY A 13 14.60 5.64 6.12
C GLY A 13 15.34 4.93 4.98
N GLY A 14 15.52 5.59 3.83
CA GLY A 14 16.21 5.02 2.67
C GLY A 14 15.31 4.20 1.74
N ALA A 15 14.07 3.89 2.14
CA ALA A 15 13.09 3.26 1.27
C ALA A 15 12.75 4.12 0.03
N GLU A 16 12.93 5.45 0.12
CA GLU A 16 12.76 6.38 -1.01
C GLU A 16 13.59 5.99 -2.24
N LEU A 17 14.77 5.39 -2.07
CA LEU A 17 15.62 4.92 -3.17
C LEU A 17 14.96 3.83 -4.00
N LEU A 18 14.06 3.04 -3.41
CA LEU A 18 13.32 1.99 -4.11
C LEU A 18 12.23 2.56 -5.04
N PHE A 19 11.87 3.82 -4.81
CA PHE A 19 10.80 4.55 -5.47
C PHE A 19 11.35 5.83 -6.12
N ASP A 20 12.49 5.73 -6.83
CA ASP A 20 13.10 6.84 -7.59
C ASP A 20 13.64 8.00 -6.74
N GLY A 21 13.85 7.80 -5.44
CA GLY A 21 14.20 8.85 -4.49
C GLY A 21 13.02 9.75 -4.09
N ILE A 22 11.80 9.39 -4.48
CA ILE A 22 10.61 10.18 -4.21
C ILE A 22 10.05 9.82 -2.83
N LYS A 23 9.94 10.80 -1.94
CA LYS A 23 9.46 10.61 -0.56
C LYS A 23 7.94 10.48 -0.46
N LYS A 24 7.22 11.19 -1.33
CA LYS A 24 5.75 11.21 -1.35
C LYS A 24 5.28 10.85 -2.75
N HIS A 25 4.57 9.74 -2.85
CA HIS A 25 3.90 9.40 -4.08
C HIS A 25 2.44 9.73 -3.91
N GLN A 26 1.84 10.40 -4.89
CA GLN A 26 0.39 10.54 -4.93
C GLN A 26 -0.09 9.57 -5.99
N VAL A 27 -0.84 8.55 -5.56
CA VAL A 27 -1.34 7.52 -6.45
C VAL A 27 -2.84 7.43 -6.36
N THR A 28 -3.45 7.33 -7.53
CA THR A 28 -4.88 7.11 -7.66
C THR A 28 -5.07 5.65 -8.02
N LEU A 29 -5.63 4.88 -7.08
CA LEU A 29 -5.98 3.50 -7.34
C LEU A 29 -7.19 3.46 -8.28
N PRO A 30 -7.16 2.59 -9.30
CA PRO A 30 -8.33 2.38 -10.13
C PRO A 30 -9.50 1.88 -9.27
N GLY A 31 -10.69 2.40 -9.55
CA GLY A 31 -11.92 1.87 -8.96
C GLY A 31 -12.12 0.43 -9.42
N GLN A 32 -12.37 -0.47 -8.46
CA GLN A 32 -12.64 -1.89 -8.70
C GLN A 32 -13.97 -2.27 -8.04
N GLU A 33 -14.59 -3.35 -8.52
CA GLU A 33 -15.86 -3.87 -7.99
C GLU A 33 -15.71 -4.37 -6.55
N GLU A 34 -14.56 -4.97 -6.23
CA GLU A 34 -14.20 -5.39 -4.87
C GLU A 34 -13.36 -4.33 -4.15
N PRO A 35 -13.54 -4.15 -2.83
CA PRO A 35 -12.72 -3.23 -2.04
C PRO A 35 -11.24 -3.59 -2.14
N TRP A 36 -10.37 -2.59 -2.04
CA TRP A 36 -8.93 -2.80 -2.04
C TRP A 36 -8.48 -3.50 -0.76
N ASP A 37 -8.05 -4.75 -0.88
CA ASP A 37 -7.32 -5.44 0.19
C ASP A 37 -5.85 -4.98 0.25
N ILE A 38 -5.25 -5.03 1.44
CA ILE A 38 -3.84 -4.71 1.64
C ILE A 38 -2.92 -5.57 0.75
N ARG A 39 -3.24 -6.86 0.56
CA ARG A 39 -2.47 -7.75 -0.31
C ARG A 39 -2.49 -7.26 -1.75
N SER A 40 -3.67 -6.92 -2.27
CA SER A 40 -3.85 -6.35 -3.61
C SER A 40 -3.16 -5.00 -3.75
N LEU A 41 -3.21 -4.17 -2.71
CA LEU A 41 -2.50 -2.90 -2.63
C LEU A 41 -0.98 -3.09 -2.68
N LEU A 42 -0.40 -4.00 -1.88
CA LEU A 42 1.03 -4.30 -1.89
C LEU A 42 1.51 -4.81 -3.26
N VAL A 43 0.73 -5.69 -3.89
CA VAL A 43 1.01 -6.17 -5.25
C VAL A 43 0.95 -5.02 -6.25
N TRP A 44 -0.01 -4.10 -6.11
CA TRP A 44 -0.13 -2.94 -6.97
C TRP A 44 1.03 -1.95 -6.77
N ILE A 45 1.40 -1.65 -5.52
CA ILE A 45 2.56 -0.81 -5.17
C ILE A 45 3.84 -1.40 -5.78
N LYS A 46 4.06 -2.70 -5.60
CA LYS A 46 5.18 -3.42 -6.19
C LYS A 46 5.22 -3.31 -7.72
N LYS A 47 4.06 -3.34 -8.39
CA LYS A 47 4.00 -3.30 -9.86
C LYS A 47 4.07 -1.88 -10.44
N ASN A 48 3.55 -0.88 -9.74
CA ASN A 48 3.33 0.46 -10.30
C ASN A 48 4.27 1.52 -9.72
N LEU A 49 4.51 1.47 -8.40
CA LEU A 49 5.34 2.45 -7.71
C LEU A 49 6.80 2.04 -7.65
N LEU A 50 7.07 0.76 -7.36
CA LEU A 50 8.42 0.28 -7.17
C LEU A 50 9.21 0.38 -8.50
N LYS A 51 10.32 1.12 -8.48
CA LYS A 51 11.23 1.26 -9.63
C LYS A 51 12.43 0.33 -9.52
N GLU A 52 12.80 -0.01 -8.29
CA GLU A 52 13.85 -0.97 -7.98
C GLU A 52 13.35 -2.41 -7.91
N ARG A 53 14.25 -3.32 -7.53
CA ARG A 53 13.94 -4.74 -7.47
C ARG A 53 12.86 -5.06 -6.43
N PRO A 54 11.81 -5.81 -6.80
CA PRO A 54 10.74 -6.21 -5.89
C PRO A 54 11.19 -7.04 -4.70
N GLU A 55 12.30 -7.76 -4.84
CA GLU A 55 12.91 -8.57 -3.78
C GLU A 55 13.45 -7.73 -2.60
N LEU A 56 13.71 -6.44 -2.80
CA LEU A 56 14.15 -5.53 -1.74
C LEU A 56 12.98 -5.07 -0.85
N PHE A 57 11.78 -5.04 -1.41
CA PHE A 57 10.57 -4.55 -0.75
C PHE A 57 9.66 -5.68 -0.22
N ILE A 58 9.47 -6.73 -1.02
CA ILE A 58 8.61 -7.89 -0.70
C ILE A 58 9.46 -9.16 -0.71
N GLN A 59 9.25 -10.01 0.31
CA GLN A 59 9.85 -11.33 0.42
C GLN A 59 8.74 -12.37 0.53
N GLY A 60 8.63 -13.23 -0.49
CA GLY A 60 7.52 -14.19 -0.60
C GLY A 60 6.18 -13.46 -0.78
N ASP A 61 5.25 -13.71 0.14
CA ASP A 61 3.89 -13.15 0.14
C ASP A 61 3.72 -11.94 1.07
N SER A 62 4.79 -11.49 1.73
CA SER A 62 4.75 -10.38 2.71
C SER A 62 5.84 -9.34 2.46
N VAL A 63 5.72 -8.16 3.08
CA VAL A 63 6.79 -7.15 3.06
C VAL A 63 8.00 -7.66 3.83
N ARG A 64 9.19 -7.23 3.38
CA ARG A 64 10.45 -7.67 3.97
C ARG A 64 10.56 -7.20 5.44
N PRO A 65 11.01 -8.05 6.37
CA PRO A 65 11.22 -7.64 7.75
C PRO A 65 12.19 -6.44 7.80
N GLY A 66 11.76 -5.38 8.49
CA GLY A 66 12.46 -4.08 8.53
C GLY A 66 11.81 -2.99 7.68
N ILE A 67 10.80 -3.31 6.87
CA ILE A 67 9.98 -2.34 6.14
C ILE A 67 8.64 -2.18 6.85
N LEU A 68 8.38 -0.99 7.36
CA LEU A 68 7.12 -0.64 8.02
C LEU A 68 6.16 -0.02 6.99
N VAL A 69 4.99 -0.61 6.82
CA VAL A 69 3.92 -0.06 5.96
C VAL A 69 2.79 0.44 6.84
N LEU A 70 2.51 1.74 6.77
CA LEU A 70 1.45 2.37 7.54
C LEU A 70 0.31 2.75 6.59
N VAL A 71 -0.91 2.32 6.93
CA VAL A 71 -2.14 2.71 6.23
C VAL A 71 -2.98 3.51 7.20
N ASN A 72 -3.22 4.79 6.90
CA ASN A 72 -3.87 5.74 7.83
C ASN A 72 -3.22 5.77 9.22
N ASP A 73 -1.88 5.83 9.26
CA ASP A 73 -1.07 5.80 10.49
C ASP A 73 -1.21 4.52 11.34
N ALA A 74 -1.92 3.50 10.84
CA ALA A 74 -2.03 2.19 11.46
C ALA A 74 -1.12 1.18 10.78
N ASP A 75 -0.54 0.28 11.57
CA ASP A 75 0.26 -0.82 11.05
C ASP A 75 -0.61 -1.78 10.23
N TRP A 76 -0.20 -2.04 9.00
CA TRP A 76 -0.95 -2.87 8.08
C TRP A 76 -1.10 -4.33 8.58
N GLU A 77 -0.12 -4.86 9.32
CA GLU A 77 -0.20 -6.21 9.88
C GLU A 77 -1.26 -6.28 10.96
N LEU A 78 -1.49 -5.20 11.72
CA LEU A 78 -2.57 -5.11 12.70
C LEU A 78 -3.94 -5.02 12.02
N LEU A 79 -4.04 -4.31 10.88
CA LEU A 79 -5.26 -4.28 10.06
C LEU A 79 -5.57 -5.66 9.45
N VAL A 80 -4.54 -6.44 9.13
CA VAL A 80 -4.66 -7.82 8.64
C VAL A 80 -4.99 -8.81 9.76
N SER A 81 -4.40 -8.63 10.95
CA SER A 81 -4.47 -9.60 12.05
C SER A 81 -5.74 -9.48 12.89
N THR A 82 -6.40 -8.33 12.88
CA THR A 82 -7.59 -8.11 13.70
C THR A 82 -8.87 -8.69 13.12
N LEU A 83 -8.84 -9.23 11.89
CA LEU A 83 -10.06 -9.41 11.10
C LEU A 83 -10.04 -10.70 10.27
N GLY A 84 -10.65 -11.76 10.80
CA GLY A 84 -11.26 -12.84 10.01
C GLY A 84 -12.49 -12.38 9.21
N GLY A 85 -12.47 -11.14 8.73
CA GLY A 85 -13.58 -10.40 8.12
C GLY A 85 -13.24 -8.91 8.10
N ILE A 86 -12.60 -8.46 7.02
CA ILE A 86 -12.01 -7.12 6.87
C ILE A 86 -13.14 -6.08 6.62
N PRO A 87 -13.23 -4.97 7.38
CA PRO A 87 -14.18 -3.91 7.09
C PRO A 87 -13.66 -3.08 5.90
N PRO A 88 -14.57 -2.60 5.04
CA PRO A 88 -14.20 -1.80 3.88
C PRO A 88 -13.50 -0.51 4.33
N LEU A 89 -12.54 -0.06 3.51
CA LEU A 89 -11.86 1.23 3.69
C LEU A 89 -12.88 2.36 3.93
N PRO A 90 -12.61 3.30 4.85
CA PRO A 90 -13.55 4.37 5.14
C PRO A 90 -13.79 5.24 3.91
N ALA A 91 -15.06 5.52 3.63
CA ALA A 91 -15.51 6.29 2.46
C ALA A 91 -14.86 7.68 2.34
N SER A 92 -14.26 8.20 3.42
CA SER A 92 -13.51 9.45 3.42
C SER A 92 -12.25 9.44 2.54
N LEU A 93 -11.76 8.26 2.13
CA LEU A 93 -10.66 8.13 1.16
C LEU A 93 -11.12 7.96 -0.30
N ALA A 94 -12.43 7.82 -0.54
CA ALA A 94 -13.00 7.54 -1.86
C ALA A 94 -13.49 8.80 -2.61
N SER A 95 -13.04 9.99 -2.22
CA SER A 95 -13.31 11.27 -2.92
C SER A 95 -12.06 11.87 -3.54
#